data_AF-A0A5B8TYH2-F1
#
_entry.id   AF-A0A5B8TYH2-F1
#
_cell.length_a   1.000
_cell.length_b   1.000
_cell.length_c   1.000
_cell.angle_alpha   90.00
_cell.angle_beta   90.00
_cell.angle_gamma   90.00
#
_symmetry.space_group_name_H-M   'P 1'
#
loop_
_entity.id
_entity.type
_entity.pdbx_description
1 polymer ?
#
loop_
_entity_poly.entity_id
_entity_poly.type
_entity_poly.pdbx_seq_one_letter_code
_entity_poly.pdbx_strand_id
1 'polypeptide(L)'
;ASRQSFWAELNVAHLHHNNVVHVIAASTCAPSSQDTLGTIIMEYVGNSTLHHVIYGTGCTTAERKDDGLGCGYVFLDLAQAVLYSCDIVAGLVFLHSR
;
A
#
# COMPACT_ATOMS: atom_id res chain seq x y z
N ALA A 1 17.66 1.47 11.69
CA ALA A 1 17.42 2.82 11.17
C ALA A 1 17.69 3.83 12.28
N SER A 2 18.25 5.00 11.99
CA SER A 2 18.43 6.06 13.00
C SER A 2 17.07 6.71 13.31
N ARG A 3 16.89 7.27 14.52
CA ARG A 3 15.69 8.08 14.88
C ARG A 3 15.42 9.16 13.82
N GLN A 4 16.49 9.77 13.31
CA GLN A 4 16.40 10.81 12.27
C GLN A 4 15.80 10.31 10.96
N SER A 5 16.17 9.11 10.48
CA SER A 5 15.59 8.56 9.25
C SER A 5 14.10 8.25 9.40
N PHE A 6 13.69 7.75 10.57
CA PHE A 6 12.28 7.45 10.86
C PHE A 6 11.41 8.72 10.87
N TRP A 7 11.92 9.82 11.45
CA TRP A 7 11.19 11.10 11.46
C TRP A 7 11.33 11.88 10.16
N ALA A 8 12.38 11.65 9.36
CA ALA A 8 12.50 12.22 8.03
C ALA A 8 11.40 11.72 7.08
N GLU A 9 10.93 10.47 7.24
CA GLU A 9 9.74 9.97 6.52
C GLU A 9 8.47 10.78 6.85
N LEU A 10 8.40 11.39 8.03
CA LEU A 10 7.27 12.23 8.43
C LEU A 10 7.21 13.60 7.75
N ASN A 11 8.26 14.03 7.04
CA ASN A 11 8.21 15.25 6.22
C ASN A 11 7.10 15.20 5.16
N VAL A 12 6.66 13.97 4.83
CA VAL A 12 5.60 13.65 3.87
C VAL A 12 4.20 13.67 4.53
N ALA A 13 4.08 13.88 5.84
CA ALA A 13 2.79 13.76 6.55
C ALA A 13 1.70 14.76 6.12
N HIS A 14 2.08 15.85 5.45
CA HIS A 14 1.12 16.83 4.92
C HIS A 14 0.69 16.54 3.48
N LEU A 15 1.13 15.42 2.90
CA LEU A 15 0.79 15.03 1.55
C LEU A 15 -0.62 14.44 1.51
N HIS A 16 -1.51 15.17 0.86
CA HIS A 16 -2.89 14.76 0.65
C HIS A 16 -3.14 14.59 -0.85
N HIS A 17 -3.23 13.33 -1.30
CA HIS A 17 -3.56 12.96 -2.67
C HIS A 17 -4.20 11.57 -2.68
N ASN A 18 -5.20 11.34 -3.52
CA ASN A 18 -5.95 10.07 -3.55
C ASN A 18 -5.07 8.84 -3.87
N ASN A 19 -3.95 9.06 -4.55
CA ASN A 19 -2.99 8.01 -4.91
C ASN A 19 -1.72 8.00 -4.04
N VAL A 20 -1.75 8.67 -2.88
CA VAL A 20 -0.65 8.67 -1.89
C VAL A 20 -1.24 8.33 -0.53
N VAL A 21 -0.64 7.37 0.18
CA VAL A 21 -1.11 6.95 1.51
C VAL A 21 -0.98 8.10 2.51
N HIS A 22 -2.09 8.42 3.17
CA HIS A 22 -2.14 9.51 4.13
C HIS A 22 -1.61 9.07 5.51
N VAL A 23 -0.73 9.89 6.10
CA VAL A 23 -0.33 9.74 7.51
C VAL A 23 -1.38 10.42 8.38
N ILE A 24 -2.05 9.66 9.24
CA ILE A 24 -3.14 10.15 10.11
C ILE A 24 -2.58 10.73 11.40
N ALA A 25 -1.61 10.05 12.00
CA ALA A 25 -1.01 10.46 13.26
C ALA A 25 0.39 9.88 13.42
N ALA A 26 1.20 10.53 14.25
CA ALA A 26 2.48 10.00 14.67
C ALA A 26 2.73 10.33 16.14
N SER A 27 3.31 9.38 16.88
CA SER A 27 3.71 9.54 18.28
C SER A 27 5.21 9.39 18.39
N THR A 28 5.87 10.37 19.00
CA THR A 28 7.30 10.36 19.34
C THR A 28 7.58 9.80 20.74
N CYS A 29 6.54 9.55 21.53
CA CYS A 29 6.64 9.22 22.95
C CYS A 29 6.40 7.73 23.19
N ALA A 30 7.43 7.05 23.68
CA ALA A 30 7.31 5.78 24.36
C ALA A 30 7.42 6.05 25.88
N PRO A 31 6.60 5.41 26.73
CA PRO A 31 6.74 5.56 28.18
C PRO A 31 8.19 5.22 28.59
N SER A 32 8.69 5.95 29.59
CA SER A 32 10.10 6.08 30.00
C SER A 32 10.88 4.79 30.31
N SER A 33 10.28 3.62 30.12
CA SER A 33 10.86 2.29 30.26
C SER A 33 11.19 1.58 28.94
N GLN A 34 10.80 2.13 27.78
CA GLN A 34 11.05 1.51 26.48
C GLN A 34 11.70 2.51 25.51
N ASP A 35 12.87 2.17 24.99
CA ASP A 35 13.54 2.91 23.91
C ASP A 35 12.86 2.61 22.57
N THR A 36 11.64 3.11 22.37
CA THR A 36 10.89 2.95 21.12
C THR A 36 10.99 4.21 20.29
N LEU A 37 11.18 4.05 18.97
CA LEU A 37 11.39 5.15 18.02
C LEU A 37 10.16 6.04 17.82
N GLY A 38 8.99 5.58 18.24
CA GLY A 38 7.68 6.19 18.01
C GLY A 38 6.72 5.25 17.29
N THR A 39 5.54 5.74 16.91
CA THR A 39 4.55 4.99 16.11
C THR A 39 3.96 5.92 15.05
N ILE A 40 3.83 5.44 13.81
CA ILE A 40 3.16 6.15 12.73
C ILE A 40 1.88 5.38 12.40
N ILE A 41 0.76 6.11 12.33
CA ILE A 41 -0.55 5.60 11.96
C ILE A 41 -0.85 6.15 10.57
N MET A 42 -1.07 5.24 9.63
CA MET A 42 -1.37 5.56 8.22
C MET A 42 -2.76 5.08 7.86
N GLU A 43 -3.31 5.64 6.80
CA GLU A 43 -4.56 5.16 6.20
C GLU A 43 -4.46 3.69 5.83
N TYR A 44 -5.50 2.94 6.19
CA TYR A 44 -5.63 1.55 5.81
C TYR A 44 -6.32 1.46 4.44
N VAL A 45 -5.53 1.12 3.41
CA VAL A 45 -5.97 1.07 2.00
C VAL A 45 -6.43 -0.33 1.54
N GLY A 46 -6.50 -1.30 2.46
CA GLY A 46 -6.99 -2.65 2.17
C GLY A 46 -6.08 -3.77 2.66
N ASN A 47 -6.51 -5.01 2.39
CA ASN A 47 -5.87 -6.24 2.86
C ASN A 47 -4.74 -6.76 1.96
N SER A 48 -4.39 -6.03 0.90
CA SER A 48 -3.46 -6.53 -0.11
C SER A 48 -2.57 -5.42 -0.61
N THR A 49 -1.34 -5.80 -0.99
CA THR A 49 -0.39 -4.89 -1.63
C THR A 49 -0.52 -5.01 -3.15
N LEU A 50 -0.09 -3.97 -3.88
CA LEU A 50 0.01 -4.05 -5.33
C LEU A 50 0.89 -5.23 -5.79
N HIS A 51 1.93 -5.56 -5.02
CA HIS A 51 2.76 -6.74 -5.28
C HIS A 51 1.95 -8.05 -5.20
N HIS A 52 1.08 -8.18 -4.20
CA HIS A 52 0.17 -9.33 -4.10
C HIS A 52 -0.85 -9.35 -5.23
N VAL A 53 -1.31 -8.18 -5.68
CA VAL A 53 -2.24 -8.07 -6.81
C VAL A 53 -1.59 -8.44 -8.15
N ILE A 54 -0.31 -8.07 -8.37
CA ILE A 54 0.42 -8.37 -9.60
C ILE A 54 0.95 -9.82 -9.62
N TYR A 55 1.48 -10.30 -8.49
CA TYR A 55 2.22 -11.57 -8.42
C TYR A 55 1.61 -12.62 -7.49
N GLY A 56 0.71 -12.21 -6.59
CA GLY A 56 0.06 -13.09 -5.62
C GLY A 56 -1.06 -13.94 -6.19
N THR A 57 -1.22 -13.99 -7.52
CA THR A 57 -2.14 -14.90 -8.21
C THR A 57 -1.60 -16.33 -8.15
N GLY A 58 -1.66 -16.93 -6.97
CA GLY A 58 -1.52 -18.35 -6.74
C GLY A 58 -2.83 -18.90 -6.20
N CYS A 59 -3.73 -19.28 -7.11
CA CYS A 59 -4.85 -20.17 -6.85
C CYS A 59 -5.68 -19.85 -5.59
N THR A 60 -6.58 -18.87 -5.65
CA THR A 60 -7.81 -19.02 -4.86
C THR A 60 -8.68 -20.05 -5.58
N THR A 61 -8.39 -21.33 -5.35
CA THR A 61 -9.36 -22.41 -5.51
C THR A 61 -10.59 -22.03 -4.71
N ALA A 62 -11.56 -21.41 -5.37
CA ALA A 62 -12.93 -21.68 -5.03
C ALA A 62 -13.07 -23.18 -5.23
N GLU A 63 -13.32 -23.92 -4.15
CA GLU A 63 -13.92 -25.24 -4.24
C GLU A 63 -15.27 -25.06 -4.94
N ARG A 64 -15.26 -25.05 -6.27
CA ARG A 64 -16.44 -25.34 -7.07
C ARG A 64 -16.24 -26.75 -7.55
N LYS A 65 -17.03 -27.65 -6.95
CA LYS A 65 -17.36 -28.94 -7.55
C LYS A 65 -17.51 -28.76 -9.06
N ASP A 66 -16.86 -29.66 -9.80
CA ASP A 66 -17.30 -30.31 -11.05
C ASP A 66 -18.45 -29.52 -11.72
N ASP A 67 -18.29 -28.88 -12.89
CA ASP A 67 -18.16 -29.55 -14.18
C ASP A 67 -17.63 -28.54 -15.23
N GLY A 68 -16.64 -28.94 -16.04
CA GLY A 68 -16.43 -28.37 -17.39
C GLY A 68 -15.72 -27.01 -17.52
N LEU A 69 -14.50 -27.07 -18.11
CA LEU A 69 -13.76 -25.99 -18.79
C LEU A 69 -13.73 -24.59 -18.14
N GLY A 70 -12.62 -24.31 -17.45
CA GLY A 70 -12.16 -22.95 -17.23
C GLY A 70 -11.42 -22.80 -15.91
N CYS A 71 -10.11 -23.06 -15.92
CA CYS A 71 -9.25 -22.65 -14.81
C CYS A 71 -9.20 -21.11 -14.84
N GLY A 72 -10.13 -20.47 -14.13
CA GLY A 72 -10.26 -19.03 -14.05
C GLY A 72 -9.15 -18.45 -13.20
N TYR A 73 -7.94 -18.37 -13.75
CA TYR A 73 -6.93 -17.46 -13.22
C TYR A 73 -7.50 -16.06 -13.33
N VAL A 74 -7.82 -15.43 -12.19
CA VAL A 74 -8.05 -13.98 -12.14
C VAL A 74 -6.68 -13.33 -12.23
N PHE A 75 -6.08 -13.37 -13.42
CA PHE A 75 -4.91 -12.56 -13.73
C PHE A 75 -5.35 -11.09 -13.68
N LEU A 76 -4.42 -10.21 -13.31
CA LEU A 76 -4.60 -8.78 -13.45
C LEU A 76 -4.99 -8.47 -14.89
N ASP A 77 -6.23 -8.04 -15.14
CA ASP A 77 -6.66 -7.70 -16.49
C ASP A 77 -5.83 -6.53 -17.03
N LEU A 78 -5.59 -6.48 -18.34
CA LEU A 78 -4.81 -5.41 -18.97
C LEU A 78 -5.42 -4.03 -18.64
N ALA A 79 -6.74 -3.92 -18.61
CA ALA A 79 -7.41 -2.69 -18.22
C ALA A 79 -7.11 -2.31 -16.77
N GLN A 80 -7.10 -3.27 -15.84
CA GLN A 80 -6.73 -3.03 -14.44
C GLN A 80 -5.26 -2.62 -14.30
N ALA A 81 -4.36 -3.25 -15.04
CA ALA A 81 -2.94 -2.90 -15.05
C ALA A 81 -2.72 -1.45 -15.51
N VAL A 82 -3.43 -1.03 -16.57
CA VAL A 82 -3.38 0.36 -17.07
C VAL A 82 -3.93 1.34 -16.03
N LEU A 83 -5.05 1.01 -15.37
CA LEU A 83 -5.62 1.85 -14.30
C LEU A 83 -4.63 2.03 -13.14
N TYR A 84 -4.05 0.95 -12.62
CA TYR A 84 -3.02 1.04 -11.57
C TYR A 84 -1.82 1.88 -12.01
N SER A 85 -1.41 1.74 -13.27
CA SER A 85 -0.31 2.53 -13.83
C SER A 85 -0.65 4.03 -13.85
N CYS A 86 -1.86 4.39 -14.26
CA CYS A 86 -2.34 5.79 -14.25
C CYS A 86 -2.37 6.36 -12.82
N ASP A 87 -2.88 5.58 -11.86
CA ASP A 87 -2.95 5.98 -10.45
C ASP A 87 -1.55 6.22 -9.85
N ILE A 88 -0.59 5.33 -10.13
CA ILE A 88 0.80 5.49 -9.67
C ILE A 88 1.42 6.75 -10.26
N VAL A 89 1.25 6.98 -11.56
CA VAL A 89 1.79 8.16 -12.24
C VAL A 89 1.19 9.44 -11.65
N ALA A 90 -0.13 9.47 -11.39
CA ALA A 90 -0.78 10.60 -10.75
C ALA A 90 -0.17 10.89 -9.36
N GLY A 91 0.04 9.85 -8.55
CA GLY A 91 0.72 9.97 -7.25
C GLY A 91 2.14 10.51 -7.37
N LEU A 92 2.94 9.97 -8.30
CA LEU A 92 4.33 10.40 -8.51
C LEU A 92 4.44 11.85 -9.00
N VAL A 93 3.55 12.28 -9.91
CA VAL A 93 3.49 13.67 -10.37
C VAL A 93 3.22 14.60 -9.20
N PHE A 94 2.29 14.23 -8.31
CA PHE A 94 2.02 15.00 -7.10
C PHE A 94 3.24 15.05 -6.17
N LEU A 95 3.91 13.92 -5.90
CA LEU A 95 5.11 13.87 -5.06
C LEU A 95 6.25 14.72 -5.61
N HIS A 96 6.44 14.74 -6.94
CA HIS A 96 7.48 15.54 -7.58
C HIS A 96 7.20 17.06 -7.52
N SER A 97 5.96 17.46 -7.28
CA SER A 97 5.57 18.88 -7.18
C SER A 97 5.79 19.49 -5.78
N ARG A 98 6.39 18.76 -4.84
CA ARG A 98 6.49 19.12 -3.42
C ARG A 98 7.92 19.24 -2.93
#